data_AF-A0AAV5SWG5-F1
#
_entry.id   AF-A0AAV5SWG5-F1
#
_cell.length_a   1.000
_cell.length_b   1.000
_cell.length_c   1.000
_cell.angle_alpha   90.00
_cell.angle_beta   90.00
_cell.angle_gamma   90.00
#
_symmetry.space_group_name_H-M   'P 1'
#
loop_
_entity.id
_entity.type
_entity.pdbx_description
1 polymer ?
#
loop_
_entity_poly.entity_id
_entity_poly.type
_entity_poly.pdbx_seq_one_letter_code
_entity_poly.pdbx_strand_id
1 'polypeptide(L)'
;QEISKLVPALGLLIDEGETKLMLDDVCYEEFIDFLSVVYPSRAPISDINFKSLLALAKKYSVQHLTDTIEERWLIGDHYFPPTEGLILVVRYGLKRYRDWAASERRSWDDKPNISV
;
A
#
# COMPACT_ATOMS: atom_id res chain seq x y z
N GLN A 1 -25.82 -6.80 -22.94
CA GLN A 1 -25.01 -7.10 -24.14
C GLN A 1 -23.87 -6.10 -24.36
N GLU A 2 -23.69 -5.09 -23.50
CA GLU A 2 -22.67 -4.03 -23.68
C GLU A 2 -21.29 -4.36 -23.10
N ILE A 3 -21.23 -5.18 -22.04
CA ILE A 3 -19.96 -5.57 -21.40
C ILE A 3 -19.02 -6.28 -22.39
N SER A 4 -19.56 -7.03 -23.36
CA SER A 4 -18.75 -7.72 -24.37
C SER A 4 -18.08 -6.77 -25.38
N LYS A 5 -18.50 -5.49 -25.42
CA LYS A 5 -17.88 -4.45 -26.27
C LYS A 5 -16.84 -3.63 -25.52
N LEU A 6 -16.93 -3.55 -24.19
CA LEU A 6 -15.97 -2.84 -23.34
C LEU A 6 -14.63 -3.59 -23.23
N VAL A 7 -14.66 -4.92 -23.16
CA VAL A 7 -13.44 -5.73 -23.03
C VAL A 7 -12.49 -5.57 -24.23
N PRO A 8 -12.97 -5.57 -25.49
CA PRO A 8 -12.11 -5.27 -26.64
C PRO A 8 -11.58 -3.83 -26.67
N ALA A 9 -12.39 -2.84 -26.24
CA ALA A 9 -12.00 -1.43 -26.23
C ALA A 9 -10.90 -1.13 -25.20
N LEU A 10 -11.00 -1.75 -24.02
CA LEU A 10 -9.96 -1.68 -22.98
C LEU A 10 -8.64 -2.32 -23.46
N GLY A 11 -8.71 -3.40 -24.24
CA GLY A 11 -7.55 -4.02 -24.86
C GLY A 11 -6.83 -3.10 -25.86
N LEU A 12 -7.58 -2.36 -26.66
CA LEU A 12 -7.03 -1.42 -27.65
C LEU A 12 -6.36 -0.20 -27.01
N LEU A 13 -6.92 0.35 -25.93
CA LEU A 13 -6.35 1.50 -25.21
C LEU A 13 -5.00 1.18 -24.54
N ILE A 14 -4.80 -0.08 -24.14
CA ILE A 14 -3.53 -0.56 -23.57
C ILE A 14 -2.45 -0.64 -24.64
N ASP A 15 -2.80 -1.07 -25.87
CA ASP A 15 -1.86 -1.20 -26.98
C ASP A 15 -1.48 0.17 -27.60
N GLU A 16 -2.36 1.17 -27.51
CA GLU A 16 -2.12 2.53 -28.05
C GLU A 16 -1.38 3.46 -27.06
N GLY A 17 -1.12 3.00 -25.83
CA GLY A 17 -0.36 3.76 -24.83
C GLY A 17 -1.12 4.97 -24.26
N GLU A 18 -2.44 5.03 -24.45
CA GLU A 18 -3.27 6.09 -23.89
C GLU A 18 -3.43 5.90 -22.37
N THR A 19 -3.14 6.96 -21.63
CA THR A 19 -3.17 6.98 -20.15
C THR A 19 -4.48 7.53 -19.58
N LYS A 20 -5.44 7.83 -20.44
CA LYS A 20 -6.75 8.38 -20.07
C LYS A 20 -7.84 7.62 -20.82
N LEU A 21 -8.89 7.27 -20.10
CA LEU A 21 -10.05 6.59 -20.65
C LEU A 21 -11.27 7.45 -20.33
N MET A 22 -11.95 7.92 -21.37
CA MET A 22 -13.23 8.60 -21.19
C MET A 22 -14.32 7.53 -21.02
N LEU A 23 -14.99 7.58 -19.87
CA LEU A 23 -16.11 6.71 -19.55
C LEU A 23 -17.39 7.49 -19.87
N ASP A 24 -18.01 7.16 -20.99
CA ASP A 24 -19.32 7.68 -21.34
C ASP A 24 -20.39 6.96 -20.49
N ASP A 25 -21.42 7.70 -20.05
CA ASP A 25 -22.57 7.17 -19.27
C ASP A 25 -22.26 6.63 -17.86
N VAL A 26 -21.14 7.06 -17.27
CA VAL A 26 -20.81 6.75 -15.87
C VAL A 26 -21.03 7.99 -15.00
N CYS A 27 -21.95 7.90 -14.05
CA CYS A 27 -22.06 8.91 -13.01
C CYS A 27 -20.79 8.87 -12.16
N TYR A 28 -20.07 9.98 -12.11
CA TYR A 28 -18.82 10.11 -11.35
C TYR A 28 -19.02 9.68 -9.89
N GLU A 29 -20.13 10.08 -9.29
CA GLU A 29 -20.44 9.86 -7.88
C GLU A 29 -20.64 8.36 -7.58
N GLU A 30 -21.33 7.63 -8.47
CA GLU A 30 -21.57 6.18 -8.33
C GLU A 30 -20.31 5.35 -8.58
N PHE A 31 -19.41 5.83 -9.45
CA PHE A 31 -18.15 5.16 -9.75
C PHE A 31 -17.17 5.21 -8.57
N ILE A 32 -17.20 6.30 -7.79
CA ILE A 32 -16.39 6.43 -6.57
C ILE A 32 -16.91 5.52 -5.46
N ASP A 33 -18.22 5.43 -5.28
CA ASP A 33 -18.82 4.49 -4.33
C ASP A 33 -18.52 3.03 -4.72
N PHE A 34 -18.52 2.74 -6.02
CA PHE A 34 -18.08 1.47 -6.58
C PHE A 34 -16.61 1.17 -6.23
N LEU A 35 -15.66 2.09 -6.41
CA LEU A 35 -14.25 1.84 -6.05
C LEU A 35 -14.03 1.66 -4.54
N SER A 36 -14.82 2.35 -3.73
CA SER A 36 -14.80 2.23 -2.27
C SER A 36 -15.29 0.85 -1.78
N VAL A 37 -16.14 0.18 -2.57
CA VAL A 37 -16.55 -1.22 -2.35
C VAL A 37 -15.63 -2.23 -3.05
N VAL A 38 -14.91 -1.83 -4.10
CA VAL A 38 -14.12 -2.75 -4.95
C VAL A 38 -12.64 -2.84 -4.55
N TYR A 39 -12.09 -1.84 -3.86
CA TYR A 39 -10.78 -1.92 -3.20
C TYR A 39 -10.81 -2.01 -1.65
N PRO A 40 -11.62 -2.90 -1.04
CA PRO A 40 -11.49 -3.26 0.37
C PRO A 40 -10.49 -4.41 0.49
N SER A 41 -9.19 -4.14 0.41
CA SER A 41 -8.20 -5.21 0.42
C SER A 41 -8.13 -5.94 1.78
N ARG A 42 -8.40 -7.25 1.77
CA ARG A 42 -8.21 -8.19 2.90
C ARG A 42 -7.12 -9.24 2.62
N ALA A 43 -6.34 -9.08 1.54
CA ALA A 43 -5.28 -10.03 1.24
C ALA A 43 -4.28 -10.05 2.40
N PRO A 44 -3.91 -11.24 2.92
CA PRO A 44 -2.96 -11.33 4.01
C PRO A 44 -1.61 -10.81 3.54
N ILE A 45 -1.14 -9.78 4.23
CA ILE A 45 0.23 -9.31 4.11
C ILE A 45 1.10 -10.27 4.94
N SER A 46 2.27 -10.64 4.43
CA SER A 46 3.19 -11.56 5.10
C SER A 46 4.65 -11.22 4.81
N ASP A 47 5.58 -11.82 5.56
CA ASP A 47 7.04 -11.62 5.40
C ASP A 47 7.54 -11.91 3.98
N ILE A 48 6.82 -12.79 3.27
CA ILE A 48 7.16 -13.22 1.93
C ILE A 48 6.74 -12.18 0.89
N ASN A 49 5.60 -11.50 1.08
CA ASN A 49 4.97 -10.68 0.05
C ASN A 49 5.07 -9.16 0.27
N PHE A 50 5.26 -8.69 1.51
CA PHE A 50 5.11 -7.28 1.82
C PHE A 50 6.12 -6.38 1.07
N LYS A 51 7.37 -6.83 0.92
CA LYS A 51 8.42 -6.07 0.18
C LYS A 51 8.06 -5.90 -1.29
N SER A 52 7.52 -6.95 -1.92
CA SER A 52 7.06 -6.92 -3.31
C SER A 52 5.84 -6.00 -3.47
N LEU A 53 4.89 -6.07 -2.53
CA LEU A 53 3.72 -5.20 -2.52
C LEU A 53 4.10 -3.73 -2.33
N LEU A 54 5.06 -3.41 -1.45
CA LEU A 54 5.59 -2.05 -1.30
C LEU A 54 6.30 -1.55 -2.57
N ALA A 55 7.03 -2.41 -3.26
CA ALA A 55 7.66 -2.05 -4.53
C ALA A 55 6.62 -1.74 -5.62
N LEU A 56 5.54 -2.52 -5.69
CA LEU A 56 4.44 -2.29 -6.62
C LEU A 56 3.63 -1.04 -6.24
N ALA A 57 3.33 -0.86 -4.96
CA ALA A 57 2.66 0.33 -4.44
C ALA A 57 3.44 1.59 -4.79
N LYS A 58 4.77 1.57 -4.64
CA LYS A 58 5.63 2.68 -5.07
C LYS A 58 5.65 2.85 -6.59
N LYS A 59 5.77 1.76 -7.36
CA LYS A 59 5.81 1.80 -8.83
C LYS A 59 4.55 2.40 -9.44
N TYR A 60 3.39 2.00 -8.93
CA TYR A 60 2.08 2.44 -9.43
C TYR A 60 1.45 3.57 -8.60
N SER A 61 2.21 4.14 -7.66
CA SER A 61 1.76 5.22 -6.78
C SER A 61 0.45 4.91 -6.01
N VAL A 62 0.29 3.65 -5.57
CA VAL A 62 -0.88 3.18 -4.83
C VAL A 62 -0.66 3.40 -3.32
N GLN A 63 -0.84 4.63 -2.86
CA GLN A 63 -0.60 5.01 -1.46
C GLN A 63 -1.43 4.18 -0.46
N HIS A 64 -2.68 3.84 -0.81
CA HIS A 64 -3.56 3.05 0.05
C HIS A 64 -2.95 1.68 0.40
N LEU A 65 -2.25 1.03 -0.54
CA LEU A 65 -1.58 -0.25 -0.30
C LEU A 65 -0.37 -0.08 0.62
N THR A 66 0.42 0.98 0.43
CA THR A 66 1.53 1.33 1.32
C THR A 66 1.04 1.51 2.76
N ASP A 67 0.02 2.34 2.96
CA ASP A 67 -0.53 2.63 4.28
C ASP A 67 -1.11 1.35 4.94
N THR A 68 -1.78 0.51 4.15
CA THR A 68 -2.34 -0.76 4.63
C THR A 68 -1.23 -1.72 5.11
N ILE A 69 -0.09 -1.75 4.42
CA ILE A 69 1.07 -2.57 4.82
C ILE A 69 1.72 -2.03 6.07
N GLU A 70 1.86 -0.71 6.19
CA GLU A 70 2.40 -0.09 7.40
C GLU A 70 1.54 -0.46 8.62
N GLU A 71 0.23 -0.30 8.54
CA GLU A 71 -0.67 -0.51 9.68
C GLU A 71 -0.91 -1.97 10.04
N ARG A 72 -1.07 -2.85 9.04
CA ARG A 72 -1.48 -4.24 9.30
C ARG A 72 -0.31 -5.19 9.46
N TRP A 73 0.89 -4.78 9.08
CA TRP A 73 2.06 -5.66 9.06
C TRP A 73 3.26 -5.05 9.78
N LEU A 74 3.63 -3.81 9.47
CA LEU A 74 4.88 -3.26 10.00
C LEU A 74 4.73 -2.70 11.42
N ILE A 75 3.60 -2.08 11.73
CA ILE A 75 3.29 -1.52 13.06
C ILE A 75 2.70 -2.62 13.93
N GLY A 76 3.30 -2.87 15.10
CA GLY A 76 2.84 -3.88 16.05
C GLY A 76 3.73 -5.12 16.08
N ASP A 77 3.33 -6.19 15.40
CA ASP A 77 3.84 -7.55 15.62
C ASP A 77 5.18 -7.88 14.92
N HIS A 78 5.66 -7.03 14.02
CA HIS A 78 6.90 -7.26 13.27
C HIS A 78 8.02 -6.31 13.70
N TYR A 79 8.92 -6.83 14.54
CA TYR A 79 10.15 -6.14 14.89
C TYR A 79 11.20 -6.30 13.77
N PHE A 80 11.57 -5.17 13.15
CA PHE A 80 12.75 -5.09 12.30
C PHE A 80 13.90 -4.49 13.10
N PRO A 81 15.14 -5.00 12.94
CA PRO A 81 16.32 -4.31 13.44
C PRO A 81 16.32 -2.85 12.97
N PRO A 82 16.74 -1.87 13.80
CA PRO A 82 16.63 -0.45 13.46
C PRO A 82 17.25 -0.08 12.11
N THR A 83 18.35 -0.73 11.73
CA THR A 83 19.02 -0.54 10.44
C THR A 83 18.17 -1.02 9.26
N GLU A 84 17.54 -2.19 9.35
CA GLU A 84 16.65 -2.70 8.29
C GLU A 84 15.37 -1.87 8.19
N GLY A 85 14.78 -1.48 9.33
CA GLY A 85 13.61 -0.60 9.37
C GLY A 85 13.87 0.75 8.68
N LEU A 86 15.02 1.38 8.94
CA LEU A 86 15.41 2.63 8.28
C LEU A 86 15.57 2.48 6.77
N ILE A 87 16.15 1.36 6.30
CA ILE A 87 16.25 1.06 4.86
C ILE A 87 14.86 0.98 4.23
N LEU A 88 13.91 0.31 4.88
CA LEU A 88 12.53 0.22 4.38
C LEU A 88 11.86 1.59 4.31
N VAL A 89 11.99 2.41 5.35
CA VAL A 89 11.44 3.77 5.41
C VAL A 89 11.95 4.63 4.26
N VAL A 90 13.27 4.67 4.06
CA VAL A 90 13.88 5.47 2.99
C VAL A 90 13.50 4.94 1.61
N ARG A 91 13.48 3.62 1.44
CA ARG A 91 13.23 2.98 0.14
C ARG A 91 11.78 3.13 -0.31
N TYR A 92 10.81 3.00 0.59
CA TYR A 92 9.39 2.95 0.24
C TYR A 92 8.57 4.15 0.72
N GLY A 93 9.18 5.08 1.47
CA GLY A 93 8.49 6.29 1.95
C GLY A 93 7.49 5.98 3.07
N LEU A 94 7.84 5.05 3.98
CA LEU A 94 6.98 4.55 5.05
C LEU A 94 6.88 5.57 6.19
N LYS A 95 5.90 6.47 6.13
CA LYS A 95 5.77 7.58 7.09
C LYS A 95 5.21 7.11 8.43
N ARG A 96 4.15 6.28 8.41
CA ARG A 96 3.46 5.82 9.62
C ARG A 96 4.38 4.92 10.46
N TYR A 97 5.08 4.00 9.81
CA TYR A 97 6.03 3.10 10.44
C TYR A 97 7.23 3.85 11.03
N ARG A 98 7.76 4.86 10.32
CA ARG A 98 8.85 5.71 10.85
C ARG A 98 8.43 6.41 12.15
N ASP A 99 7.24 7.00 12.15
CA ASP A 99 6.77 7.78 13.30
C ASP A 99 6.49 6.85 14.49
N TRP A 100 5.91 5.67 14.25
CA TRP A 100 5.76 4.61 15.25
C TRP A 100 7.11 4.12 15.80
N ALA A 101 8.09 3.82 14.94
CA ALA A 101 9.40 3.36 15.38
C ALA A 101 10.12 4.42 16.25
N ALA A 102 9.92 5.71 15.93
CA ALA A 102 10.47 6.83 16.71
C ALA A 102 9.75 7.05 18.07
N SER A 103 8.48 6.66 18.20
CA SER A 103 7.79 6.65 19.50
C SER A 103 8.18 5.43 20.34
N GLU A 104 8.32 4.27 19.72
CA GLU A 104 8.67 3.04 20.43
C GLU A 104 10.12 3.10 20.95
N ARG A 105 11.07 3.62 20.17
CA ARG A 105 12.47 3.77 20.61
C ARG A 105 12.63 4.63 21.88
N ARG A 106 11.79 5.65 22.04
CA ARG A 106 11.74 6.45 23.28
C ARG A 106 11.30 5.62 24.49
N SER A 107 10.47 4.59 24.29
CA SER A 107 10.06 3.62 25.33
C SER A 107 11.19 2.64 25.71
N TRP A 108 12.13 2.36 24.80
CA TRP A 108 13.23 1.43 25.05
C TRP A 108 14.38 2.07 25.84
N ASP A 109 14.58 3.37 25.67
CA ASP A 109 15.51 4.16 26.48
C ASP A 109 15.00 4.32 27.94
N ASP A 110 13.72 4.03 28.22
CA ASP A 110 13.07 4.12 29.54
C ASP A 110 12.97 2.78 30.29
N LYS A 111 13.45 1.65 29.74
CA LYS A 111 13.46 0.37 30.48
C LYS A 111 14.66 0.31 31.44
N PRO A 112 14.45 0.10 32.75
CA PRO A 112 15.56 0.01 33.69
C PRO A 112 16.45 -1.17 33.31
N ASN A 113 17.76 -0.90 33.28
CA ASN A 113 18.83 -1.88 33.07
C ASN A 113 18.49 -3.20 33.77
N ILE A 114 18.31 -4.27 33.00
CA ILE A 114 18.36 -5.62 33.54
C ILE A 114 19.85 -5.89 33.78
N SER A 115 20.29 -5.70 35.02
CA SER A 115 21.62 -6.07 35.48
C SER A 115 21.83 -7.58 35.27
N VAL A 116 22.90 -7.92 34.56
CA VAL A 116 23.47 -9.28 34.53
C VAL A 116 24.29 -9.51 35.79
#